data_AF-A0AAF0IQE9-F1
#
_entry.id   AF-A0AAF0IQE9-F1
#
_cell.length_a   1.000
_cell.length_b   1.000
_cell.length_c   1.000
_cell.angle_alpha   90.00
_cell.angle_beta   90.00
_cell.angle_gamma   90.00
#
_symmetry.space_group_name_H-M   'P 1'
#
loop_
_entity.id
_entity.type
_entity.pdbx_description
1 polymer ?
#
loop_
_entity_poly.entity_id
_entity_poly.type
_entity_poly.pdbx_seq_one_letter_code
_entity_poly.pdbx_strand_id
1 'polypeptide(L)'
;MAAEEKTTTSPTDPRSSQKSSNEESIPQHTTPQQSSQAEDESSEAGLAETGEQKPANDLTSRNQERLERFKALQARAKRAAKSNLKETAAESHRLSTDPALLSSISRKHAFASHNLLKADIEAAGEDFERKRAWDWTVDESEKWDRRMDKKQKHREGVAFQDWRQDAHKNYKRQLRRMEPNLDAYEAQKADAVMRAAANGGLDLVEGEDGELIAVDKNGTFYSTADSIDFAQNRPDRAAVDRLVADLQKAEEIRLKKRRERGLGDEDADVTYINDKNKRFNQKLARFYNKVRLPKIDL
;
A
#
# COMPACT_ATOMS: atom_id res chain seq x y z
N MET A 1 -49.78 -26.33 19.82
CA MET A 1 -50.60 -25.59 18.83
C MET A 1 -50.47 -24.12 19.21
N ALA A 2 -49.77 -23.22 18.53
CA ALA A 2 -49.28 -23.19 17.16
C ALA A 2 -47.79 -22.78 17.13
N ALA A 3 -47.09 -23.24 16.09
CA ALA A 3 -45.71 -22.90 15.77
C ALA A 3 -45.71 -21.67 14.86
N GLU A 4 -44.81 -20.72 15.09
CA GLU A 4 -44.48 -19.67 14.14
C GLU A 4 -42.99 -19.76 13.78
N GLU A 5 -42.77 -19.86 12.48
CA GLU A 5 -41.55 -20.26 11.81
C GLU A 5 -40.60 -19.06 11.65
N LYS A 6 -39.31 -19.32 11.91
CA LYS A 6 -38.22 -18.38 11.61
C LYS A 6 -37.71 -18.68 10.21
N THR A 7 -37.83 -17.74 9.28
CA THR A 7 -37.21 -17.84 7.94
C THR A 7 -36.08 -16.82 7.79
N THR A 8 -34.86 -17.34 7.77
CA THR A 8 -33.62 -16.69 7.34
C THR A 8 -33.45 -16.83 5.84
N THR A 9 -33.33 -15.73 5.09
CA THR A 9 -33.02 -15.77 3.64
C THR A 9 -32.13 -14.62 3.19
N SER A 10 -30.92 -14.96 2.78
CA SER A 10 -30.02 -14.28 1.83
C SER A 10 -29.01 -15.37 1.38
N PRO A 11 -28.38 -15.37 0.19
CA PRO A 11 -28.03 -14.22 -0.66
C PRO A 11 -28.16 -14.45 -2.20
N THR A 12 -28.11 -13.40 -3.03
CA THR A 12 -27.76 -13.58 -4.47
C THR A 12 -27.17 -12.30 -5.09
N ASP A 13 -25.88 -12.34 -5.42
CA ASP A 13 -25.19 -11.45 -6.37
C ASP A 13 -25.43 -11.91 -7.82
N PRO A 14 -25.41 -10.99 -8.80
CA PRO A 14 -25.01 -11.33 -10.15
C PRO A 14 -23.74 -10.59 -10.61
N ARG A 15 -22.76 -11.40 -10.99
CA ARG A 15 -21.55 -11.12 -11.76
C ARG A 15 -21.90 -10.46 -13.11
N SER A 16 -21.19 -9.40 -13.49
CA SER A 16 -20.99 -9.04 -14.90
C SER A 16 -19.55 -8.63 -15.16
N SER A 17 -18.94 -9.41 -16.05
CA SER A 17 -17.60 -9.31 -16.59
C SER A 17 -17.64 -8.51 -17.89
N GLN A 18 -16.81 -7.48 -18.02
CA GLN A 18 -16.28 -7.07 -19.32
C GLN A 18 -14.80 -6.74 -19.19
N LYS A 19 -14.00 -7.56 -19.87
CA LYS A 19 -12.56 -7.44 -20.06
C LYS A 19 -12.40 -7.09 -21.54
N SER A 20 -12.02 -5.85 -21.84
CA SER A 20 -11.72 -5.40 -23.20
C SER A 20 -10.22 -5.51 -23.47
N SER A 21 -9.94 -6.11 -24.62
CA SER A 21 -8.67 -6.25 -25.31
C SER A 21 -8.14 -4.93 -25.88
N ASN A 22 -6.82 -4.72 -25.82
CA ASN A 22 -5.98 -4.11 -26.87
C ASN A 22 -4.51 -4.27 -26.42
N GLU A 23 -3.71 -5.12 -27.06
CA GLU A 23 -2.89 -4.88 -28.28
C GLU A 23 -1.61 -4.05 -28.03
N GLU A 24 -0.49 -4.77 -28.20
CA GLU A 24 0.77 -4.38 -28.82
C GLU A 24 1.76 -3.42 -28.12
N SER A 25 2.93 -3.97 -27.74
CA SER A 25 4.24 -3.39 -28.10
C SER A 25 5.37 -4.34 -27.68
N ILE A 26 6.08 -4.88 -28.69
CA ILE A 26 7.37 -5.57 -28.57
C ILE A 26 8.46 -4.49 -28.50
N PRO A 27 9.54 -4.71 -27.74
CA PRO A 27 10.85 -4.55 -28.37
C PRO A 27 11.81 -5.71 -28.08
N GLN A 28 12.55 -6.06 -29.14
CA GLN A 28 13.67 -7.01 -29.13
C GLN A 28 14.91 -6.37 -28.50
N HIS A 29 15.63 -7.11 -27.66
CA HIS A 29 17.06 -6.89 -27.41
C HIS A 29 17.72 -8.17 -26.86
N THR A 30 18.44 -8.84 -27.77
CA THR A 30 19.79 -9.42 -27.65
C THR A 30 20.35 -9.87 -26.29
N THR A 31 20.74 -11.14 -26.25
CA THR A 31 21.68 -11.82 -25.33
C THR A 31 23.07 -11.17 -25.34
N PRO A 32 23.88 -11.28 -24.26
CA PRO A 32 24.76 -12.46 -24.14
C PRO A 32 25.10 -12.97 -22.71
N GLN A 33 25.37 -14.28 -22.64
CA GLN A 33 26.35 -15.05 -21.83
C GLN A 33 26.77 -14.57 -20.42
N GLN A 34 26.58 -15.44 -19.41
CA GLN A 34 27.63 -16.25 -18.76
C GLN A 34 27.03 -17.03 -17.56
N SER A 35 26.94 -18.36 -17.67
CA SER A 35 27.87 -19.35 -17.06
C SER A 35 27.52 -19.70 -15.61
N SER A 36 26.66 -20.72 -15.49
CA SER A 36 26.55 -21.60 -14.32
C SER A 36 27.35 -22.87 -14.61
N GLN A 37 28.38 -23.18 -13.82
CA GLN A 37 28.97 -24.51 -13.76
C GLN A 37 29.88 -24.68 -12.54
N ALA A 38 29.54 -25.67 -11.72
CA ALA A 38 30.43 -26.69 -11.15
C ALA A 38 29.48 -27.75 -10.54
N GLU A 39 29.16 -28.85 -11.24
CA GLU A 39 30.01 -30.02 -11.53
C GLU A 39 30.10 -30.98 -10.34
N ASP A 40 29.62 -32.21 -10.58
CA ASP A 40 30.41 -33.45 -10.50
C ASP A 40 29.54 -34.56 -11.15
N GLU A 41 29.72 -34.85 -12.44
CA GLU A 41 30.65 -35.82 -13.05
C GLU A 41 30.37 -37.29 -12.74
N SER A 42 30.01 -38.01 -13.82
CA SER A 42 30.58 -39.29 -14.29
C SER A 42 29.60 -39.91 -15.29
N SER A 43 29.98 -40.47 -16.42
CA SER A 43 31.15 -40.33 -17.29
C SER A 43 30.76 -41.05 -18.58
N GLU A 44 31.26 -40.54 -19.68
CA GLU A 44 30.89 -40.83 -21.05
C GLU A 44 31.77 -41.96 -21.63
N ALA A 45 31.19 -42.80 -22.49
CA ALA A 45 31.95 -43.62 -23.42
C ALA A 45 31.27 -43.58 -24.79
N GLY A 46 31.91 -42.88 -25.74
CA GLY A 46 31.77 -43.14 -27.20
C GLY A 46 32.36 -44.51 -27.56
N LEU A 47 32.29 -45.04 -28.78
CA LEU A 47 32.25 -44.45 -30.11
C LEU A 47 31.94 -45.58 -31.14
N ALA A 48 31.46 -45.18 -32.32
CA ALA A 48 31.69 -45.79 -33.64
C ALA A 48 31.00 -47.11 -34.10
N GLU A 49 30.47 -47.00 -35.33
CA GLU A 49 30.28 -47.97 -36.42
C GLU A 49 30.24 -49.48 -36.14
N THR A 50 29.16 -50.14 -36.56
CA THR A 50 29.22 -51.41 -37.28
C THR A 50 28.05 -51.51 -38.26
N GLY A 51 28.37 -51.97 -39.47
CA GLY A 51 27.46 -52.12 -40.59
C GLY A 51 26.49 -53.29 -40.47
N GLU A 52 25.80 -53.47 -41.59
CA GLU A 52 24.78 -54.47 -41.92
C GLU A 52 25.00 -55.85 -41.30
N GLN A 53 23.94 -56.44 -40.73
CA GLN A 53 23.24 -57.62 -41.26
C GLN A 53 22.18 -58.13 -40.27
N LYS A 54 20.92 -58.21 -40.73
CA LYS A 54 19.79 -58.91 -40.09
C LYS A 54 20.00 -60.43 -40.25
N PRO A 55 19.51 -61.31 -39.35
CA PRO A 55 18.06 -61.57 -39.35
C PRO A 55 17.43 -61.97 -38.00
N ALA A 56 16.12 -61.73 -37.94
CA ALA A 56 15.13 -62.52 -37.23
C ALA A 56 15.39 -62.96 -35.77
N ASN A 57 14.59 -62.34 -34.89
CA ASN A 57 14.01 -62.93 -33.68
C ASN A 57 15.01 -63.19 -32.55
N ASP A 58 14.95 -62.40 -31.48
CA ASP A 58 13.87 -62.62 -30.54
C ASP A 58 12.83 -61.49 -30.53
N LEU A 59 11.65 -61.77 -31.08
CA LEU A 59 10.47 -60.92 -30.89
C LEU A 59 10.23 -60.67 -29.39
N THR A 60 10.61 -61.62 -28.54
CA THR A 60 10.56 -61.56 -27.09
C THR A 60 11.43 -60.44 -26.50
N SER A 61 12.70 -60.27 -26.90
CA SER A 61 13.59 -59.22 -26.37
C SER A 61 13.17 -57.82 -26.81
N ARG A 62 12.79 -57.64 -28.09
CA ARG A 62 12.25 -56.36 -28.58
C ARG A 62 10.90 -56.02 -27.95
N ASN A 63 10.09 -57.02 -27.64
CA ASN A 63 8.86 -56.84 -26.88
C ASN A 63 9.16 -56.50 -25.41
N GLN A 64 10.20 -57.06 -24.80
CA GLN A 64 10.67 -56.69 -23.46
C GLN A 64 11.14 -55.22 -23.41
N GLU A 65 11.97 -54.78 -24.36
CA GLU A 65 12.39 -53.37 -24.46
C GLU A 65 11.20 -52.41 -24.64
N ARG A 66 10.21 -52.80 -25.45
CA ARG A 66 8.96 -52.04 -25.62
C ARG A 66 8.15 -51.98 -24.31
N LEU A 67 8.07 -53.10 -23.58
CA LEU A 67 7.41 -53.16 -22.27
C LEU A 67 8.14 -52.32 -21.23
N GLU A 68 9.47 -52.32 -21.23
CA GLU A 68 10.29 -51.50 -20.33
C GLU A 68 10.13 -50.01 -20.64
N ARG A 69 10.17 -49.63 -21.91
CA ARG A 69 9.89 -48.24 -22.34
C ARG A 69 8.48 -47.81 -21.96
N PHE A 70 7.50 -48.70 -22.07
CA PHE A 70 6.14 -48.45 -21.64
C PHE A 70 6.02 -48.30 -20.11
N LYS A 71 6.70 -49.17 -19.34
CA LYS A 71 6.79 -49.04 -17.87
C LYS A 71 7.48 -47.73 -17.47
N ALA A 72 8.53 -47.32 -18.16
CA ALA A 72 9.21 -46.05 -17.94
C ALA A 72 8.29 -44.85 -18.27
N LEU A 73 7.53 -44.93 -19.36
CA LEU A 73 6.53 -43.93 -19.71
C LEU A 73 5.41 -43.84 -18.66
N GLN A 74 4.92 -44.98 -18.18
CA GLN A 74 3.94 -45.03 -17.10
C GLN A 74 4.49 -44.46 -15.79
N ALA A 75 5.75 -44.77 -15.44
CA ALA A 75 6.41 -44.22 -14.26
C ALA A 75 6.57 -42.69 -14.37
N ARG A 76 6.93 -42.18 -15.56
CA ARG A 76 7.00 -40.74 -15.84
C ARG A 76 5.62 -40.09 -15.72
N ALA A 77 4.59 -40.69 -16.30
CA ALA A 77 3.21 -40.19 -16.19
C ALA A 77 2.72 -40.16 -14.73
N LYS A 78 3.02 -41.21 -13.94
CA LYS A 78 2.71 -41.25 -12.50
C LYS A 78 3.47 -40.19 -11.70
N ARG A 79 4.74 -39.94 -12.01
CA ARG A 79 5.54 -38.88 -11.36
C ARG A 79 5.01 -37.48 -11.70
N ALA A 80 4.70 -37.23 -12.97
CA ALA A 80 4.10 -35.97 -13.41
C ALA A 80 2.73 -35.72 -12.77
N ALA A 81 1.87 -36.74 -12.69
CA ALA A 81 0.58 -36.62 -12.00
C ALA A 81 0.75 -36.27 -10.51
N LYS A 82 1.75 -36.86 -9.83
CA LYS A 82 2.07 -36.56 -8.43
C LYS A 82 2.67 -35.17 -8.24
N SER A 83 3.56 -34.71 -9.12
CA SER A 83 4.11 -33.35 -9.05
C SER A 83 3.01 -32.32 -9.28
N ASN A 84 2.17 -32.52 -10.29
CA ASN A 84 1.05 -31.63 -10.60
C ASN A 84 0.05 -31.57 -9.43
N LEU A 85 -0.26 -32.70 -8.78
CA LEU A 85 -1.12 -32.73 -7.59
C LEU A 85 -0.48 -31.99 -6.41
N LYS A 86 0.83 -32.16 -6.21
CA LYS A 86 1.56 -31.46 -5.15
C LYS A 86 1.63 -29.96 -5.40
N GLU A 87 1.84 -29.54 -6.65
CA GLU A 87 1.89 -28.14 -7.06
C GLU A 87 0.52 -27.48 -6.95
N THR A 88 -0.54 -28.12 -7.44
CA THR A 88 -1.92 -27.62 -7.28
C THR A 88 -2.33 -27.52 -5.80
N ALA A 89 -1.94 -28.50 -4.97
CA ALA A 89 -2.15 -28.41 -3.53
C ALA A 89 -1.34 -27.26 -2.89
N ALA A 90 -0.08 -27.08 -3.29
CA ALA A 90 0.77 -25.99 -2.79
C ALA A 90 0.26 -24.61 -3.24
N GLU A 91 -0.25 -24.46 -4.46
CA GLU A 91 -0.91 -23.25 -4.95
C GLU A 91 -2.19 -22.98 -4.17
N SER A 92 -3.02 -24.00 -3.93
CA SER A 92 -4.19 -23.87 -3.06
C SER A 92 -3.80 -23.42 -1.65
N HIS A 93 -2.71 -23.97 -1.10
CA HIS A 93 -2.20 -23.54 0.20
C HIS A 93 -1.71 -22.08 0.18
N ARG A 94 -0.93 -21.67 -0.83
CA ARG A 94 -0.46 -20.29 -1.01
C ARG A 94 -1.62 -19.29 -1.16
N LEU A 95 -2.66 -19.67 -1.89
CA LEU A 95 -3.88 -18.86 -2.03
C LEU A 95 -4.69 -18.81 -0.72
N SER A 96 -4.66 -19.89 0.07
CA SER A 96 -5.33 -19.94 1.38
C SER A 96 -4.60 -19.20 2.50
N THR A 97 -3.28 -18.99 2.38
CA THR A 97 -2.50 -18.27 3.38
C THR A 97 -2.76 -16.77 3.27
N ASP A 98 -3.43 -16.20 4.27
CA ASP A 98 -3.63 -14.76 4.37
C ASP A 98 -2.28 -14.05 4.61
N PRO A 99 -1.88 -13.08 3.76
CA PRO A 99 -0.66 -12.29 3.96
C PRO A 99 -0.61 -11.56 5.30
N ALA A 100 -1.76 -11.18 5.88
CA ALA A 100 -1.81 -10.54 7.19
C ALA A 100 -1.37 -11.51 8.30
N LEU A 101 -1.79 -12.78 8.24
CA LEU A 101 -1.37 -13.80 9.18
C LEU A 101 0.13 -14.07 9.08
N LEU A 102 0.68 -14.17 7.87
CA LEU A 102 2.13 -14.33 7.65
C LEU A 102 2.93 -13.17 8.28
N SER A 103 2.46 -11.93 8.11
CA SER A 103 3.10 -10.76 8.73
C SER A 103 3.04 -10.79 10.27
N SER A 104 1.98 -11.34 10.84
CA SER A 104 1.84 -11.50 12.28
C SER A 104 2.78 -12.57 12.84
N ILE A 105 2.93 -13.68 12.10
CA ILE A 105 3.82 -14.79 12.45
C ILE A 105 5.26 -14.34 12.35
N SER A 106 5.66 -13.64 11.27
CA SER A 106 7.01 -13.12 11.12
C SER A 106 7.36 -12.12 12.21
N ARG A 107 6.42 -11.25 12.60
CA ARG A 107 6.59 -10.35 13.74
C ARG A 107 6.77 -11.09 15.06
N LYS A 108 5.95 -12.12 15.34
CA LYS A 108 6.08 -12.97 16.54
C LYS A 108 7.42 -13.70 16.55
N HIS A 109 7.85 -14.22 15.40
CA HIS A 109 9.14 -14.87 15.24
C HIS A 109 10.29 -13.91 15.52
N ALA A 110 10.25 -12.69 14.96
CA ALA A 110 11.26 -11.66 15.22
C ALA A 110 11.33 -11.26 16.71
N PHE A 111 10.18 -11.14 17.39
CA PHE A 111 10.16 -10.91 18.83
C PHE A 111 10.72 -12.09 19.62
N ALA A 112 10.38 -13.33 19.24
CA ALA A 112 10.88 -14.52 19.90
C ALA A 112 12.40 -14.66 19.74
N SER A 113 12.94 -14.46 18.52
CA SER A 113 14.38 -14.49 18.27
C SER A 113 15.12 -13.39 19.01
N HIS A 114 14.54 -12.18 19.08
CA HIS A 114 15.10 -11.07 19.85
C HIS A 114 15.15 -11.36 21.36
N ASN A 115 14.07 -11.91 21.91
CA ASN A 115 14.00 -12.29 23.32
C ASN A 115 14.98 -13.44 23.65
N LEU A 116 15.14 -14.41 22.74
CA LEU A 116 16.12 -15.49 22.88
C LEU A 116 17.54 -14.92 22.89
N LEU A 117 17.91 -14.10 21.91
CA LEU A 117 19.22 -13.45 21.86
C LEU A 117 19.51 -12.61 23.11
N LYS A 118 18.50 -11.90 23.61
CA LYS A 118 18.61 -11.15 24.86
C LYS A 118 18.92 -12.08 26.05
N ALA A 119 18.19 -13.20 26.17
CA ALA A 119 18.40 -14.17 27.24
C ALA A 119 19.77 -14.84 27.17
N ASP A 120 20.26 -15.18 25.97
CA ASP A 120 21.58 -15.78 25.78
C ASP A 120 22.71 -14.81 26.20
N ILE A 121 22.58 -13.53 25.84
CA ILE A 121 23.57 -12.49 26.15
C ILE A 121 23.55 -12.16 27.66
N GLU A 122 22.36 -12.11 28.28
CA GLU A 122 22.22 -11.94 29.73
C GLU A 122 22.76 -13.16 30.50
N ALA A 123 22.54 -14.38 30.00
CA ALA A 123 23.09 -15.61 30.59
C ALA A 123 24.63 -15.68 30.48
N ALA A 124 25.21 -15.10 29.43
CA ALA A 124 26.65 -14.92 29.30
C ALA A 124 27.22 -13.81 30.21
N GLY A 125 26.36 -13.02 30.87
CA GLY A 125 26.75 -11.91 31.75
C GLY A 125 27.08 -10.60 31.01
N GLU A 126 26.71 -10.47 29.74
CA GLU A 126 26.90 -9.26 28.93
C GLU A 126 25.63 -8.36 28.95
N ASP A 127 25.82 -7.04 28.84
CA ASP A 127 24.71 -6.08 28.69
C ASP A 127 24.20 -6.06 27.23
N PHE A 128 23.01 -6.59 26.98
CA PHE A 128 22.41 -6.65 25.64
C PHE A 128 22.22 -5.28 24.97
N GLU A 129 21.67 -4.31 25.69
CA GLU A 129 21.44 -2.96 25.15
C GLU A 129 22.76 -2.22 24.89
N ARG A 130 23.81 -2.53 25.66
CA ARG A 130 25.14 -2.01 25.40
C ARG A 130 25.64 -2.58 24.07
N LYS A 131 25.67 -3.90 23.89
CA LYS A 131 26.14 -4.56 22.65
C LYS A 131 25.39 -4.06 21.42
N ARG A 132 24.05 -3.91 21.52
CA ARG A 132 23.25 -3.28 20.46
C ARG A 132 23.66 -1.85 20.16
N ALA A 133 23.92 -1.03 21.18
CA ALA A 133 24.25 0.37 20.98
C ALA A 133 25.56 0.56 20.18
N TRP A 134 26.46 -0.44 20.20
CA TRP A 134 27.65 -0.45 19.34
C TRP A 134 27.31 -0.63 17.85
N ASP A 135 26.24 -1.38 17.55
CA ASP A 135 25.80 -1.65 16.18
C ASP A 135 24.92 -0.53 15.60
N TRP A 136 24.61 0.52 16.37
CA TRP A 136 23.81 1.64 15.87
C TRP A 136 24.56 2.44 14.81
N THR A 137 24.05 2.37 13.59
CA THR A 137 24.52 3.20 12.48
C THR A 137 24.04 4.64 12.63
N VAL A 138 24.83 5.60 12.13
CA VAL A 138 24.47 7.03 12.12
C VAL A 138 23.11 7.26 11.45
N ASP A 139 22.86 6.60 10.33
CA ASP A 139 21.59 6.68 9.59
C ASP A 139 20.38 6.21 10.41
N GLU A 140 20.54 5.17 11.23
CA GLU A 140 19.49 4.66 12.09
C GLU A 140 19.18 5.64 13.22
N SER A 141 20.23 6.20 13.85
CA SER A 141 20.11 7.24 14.86
C SER A 141 19.39 8.48 14.31
N GLU A 142 19.79 8.98 13.14
CA GLU A 142 19.12 10.14 12.52
C GLU A 142 17.64 9.86 12.20
N LYS A 143 17.30 8.66 11.70
CA LYS A 143 15.90 8.28 11.46
C LYS A 143 15.11 8.21 12.76
N TRP A 144 15.72 7.74 13.84
CA TRP A 144 15.13 7.72 15.17
C TRP A 144 14.87 9.13 15.69
N ASP A 145 15.86 10.02 15.61
CA ASP A 145 15.74 11.42 16.03
C ASP A 145 14.67 12.15 15.23
N ARG A 146 14.65 11.98 13.90
CA ARG A 146 13.57 12.52 13.04
C ARG A 146 12.19 12.00 13.45
N ARG A 147 12.09 10.76 13.91
CA ARG A 147 10.82 10.18 14.39
C ARG A 147 10.42 10.77 15.74
N MET A 148 11.36 10.94 16.66
CA MET A 148 11.12 11.52 17.99
C MET A 148 10.77 13.00 17.91
N ASP A 149 11.48 13.78 17.08
CA ASP A 149 11.17 15.18 16.79
C ASP A 149 9.77 15.35 16.19
N LYS A 150 9.40 14.50 15.21
CA LYS A 150 8.02 14.48 14.68
C LYS A 150 6.98 14.21 15.77
N LYS A 151 7.21 13.22 16.65
CA LYS A 151 6.30 12.91 17.77
C LYS A 151 6.20 14.09 18.73
N GLN A 152 7.32 14.74 19.05
CA GLN A 152 7.35 15.89 19.93
C GLN A 152 6.57 17.07 19.33
N LYS A 153 6.84 17.44 18.07
CA LYS A 153 6.08 18.45 17.32
C LYS A 153 4.59 18.14 17.26
N HIS A 154 4.22 16.86 17.11
CA HIS A 154 2.81 16.46 17.14
C HIS A 154 2.18 16.66 18.53
N ARG A 155 2.89 16.36 19.62
CA ARG A 155 2.42 16.60 20.99
C ARG A 155 2.23 18.08 21.27
N GLU A 156 3.21 18.91 20.89
CA GLU A 156 3.15 20.37 21.03
C GLU A 156 2.01 20.97 20.21
N GLY A 157 1.77 20.45 19.00
CA GLY A 157 0.70 20.87 18.09
C GLY A 157 -0.71 20.32 18.39
N VAL A 158 -0.94 19.65 19.53
CA VAL A 158 -2.28 19.21 19.94
C VAL A 158 -3.09 20.37 20.52
N ALA A 159 -2.48 21.19 21.36
CA ALA A 159 -3.16 22.30 22.02
C ALA A 159 -3.45 23.44 21.03
N PHE A 160 -4.61 24.08 21.21
CA PHE A 160 -4.93 25.29 20.46
C PHE A 160 -4.03 26.44 20.92
N GLN A 161 -3.32 27.06 19.99
CA GLN A 161 -2.45 28.22 20.24
C GLN A 161 -3.00 29.46 19.52
N ASP A 162 -3.11 29.39 18.19
CA ASP A 162 -3.60 30.48 17.33
C ASP A 162 -4.51 29.96 16.21
N TRP A 163 -5.43 30.81 15.74
CA TRP A 163 -6.33 30.56 14.64
C TRP A 163 -5.60 30.36 13.31
N ARG A 164 -4.49 31.08 13.07
CA ARG A 164 -3.70 30.90 11.83
C ARG A 164 -3.08 29.51 11.77
N GLN A 165 -2.53 29.05 12.89
CA GLN A 165 -1.93 27.72 12.99
C GLN A 165 -2.98 26.61 12.85
N ASP A 166 -4.16 26.76 13.47
CA ASP A 166 -5.25 25.79 13.32
C ASP A 166 -5.79 25.74 11.88
N ALA A 167 -5.97 26.90 11.24
CA ALA A 167 -6.34 26.99 9.83
C ALA A 167 -5.32 26.27 8.93
N HIS A 168 -4.03 26.51 9.15
CA HIS A 168 -2.96 25.85 8.40
C HIS A 168 -2.93 24.32 8.64
N LYS A 169 -3.16 23.86 9.87
CA LYS A 169 -3.29 22.42 10.18
C LYS A 169 -4.49 21.79 9.50
N ASN A 170 -5.62 22.50 9.46
CA ASN A 170 -6.83 22.06 8.78
C ASN A 170 -6.62 21.99 7.26
N TYR A 171 -5.98 23.01 6.68
CA TYR A 171 -5.60 23.04 5.27
C TYR A 171 -4.67 21.88 4.88
N LYS A 172 -3.58 21.66 5.64
CA LYS A 172 -2.68 20.52 5.41
C LYS A 172 -3.40 19.17 5.48
N ARG A 173 -4.37 19.03 6.40
CA ARG A 173 -5.18 17.81 6.49
C ARG A 173 -6.10 17.64 5.29
N GLN A 174 -6.69 18.74 4.79
CA GLN A 174 -7.49 18.71 3.57
C GLN A 174 -6.62 18.33 2.37
N LEU A 175 -5.45 18.95 2.18
CA LEU A 175 -4.51 18.61 1.10
C LEU A 175 -4.13 17.12 1.09
N ARG A 176 -3.86 16.53 2.26
CA ARG A 176 -3.53 15.10 2.37
C ARG A 176 -4.69 14.16 1.98
N ARG A 177 -5.91 14.68 1.96
CA ARG A 177 -7.13 13.92 1.63
C ARG A 177 -7.59 14.16 0.19
N MET A 178 -7.12 15.24 -0.44
CA MET A 178 -7.41 15.52 -1.85
C MET A 178 -6.63 14.53 -2.73
N GLU A 179 -7.33 13.86 -3.63
CA GLU A 179 -6.75 13.00 -4.66
C GLU A 179 -6.89 13.72 -6.02
N PRO A 180 -5.79 14.23 -6.60
CA PRO A 180 -5.83 14.89 -7.90
C PRO A 180 -6.14 13.88 -9.02
N ASN A 181 -7.00 14.27 -9.97
CA ASN A 181 -7.20 13.50 -11.20
C ASN A 181 -6.18 13.94 -12.26
N LEU A 182 -5.17 13.11 -12.52
CA LEU A 182 -4.08 13.41 -13.44
C LEU A 182 -4.55 13.42 -14.91
N ASP A 183 -5.41 12.47 -15.31
CA ASP A 183 -5.91 12.37 -16.69
C ASP A 183 -6.70 13.62 -17.10
N ALA A 184 -7.58 14.10 -16.21
CA ALA A 184 -8.34 15.33 -16.45
C ALA A 184 -7.44 16.57 -16.54
N TYR A 185 -6.34 16.59 -15.78
CA TYR A 185 -5.35 17.65 -15.83
C TYR A 185 -4.56 17.63 -17.15
N GLU A 186 -4.15 16.46 -17.61
CA GLU A 186 -3.47 16.29 -18.89
C GLU A 186 -4.35 16.68 -20.08
N ALA A 187 -5.63 16.30 -20.06
CA ALA A 187 -6.60 16.73 -21.07
C ALA A 187 -6.77 18.25 -21.10
N GLN A 188 -6.94 18.89 -19.93
CA GLN A 188 -7.03 20.35 -19.83
C GLN A 188 -5.75 21.04 -20.29
N LYS A 189 -4.58 20.44 -20.00
CA LYS A 189 -3.28 20.93 -20.48
C LYS A 189 -3.20 20.88 -22.01
N ALA A 190 -3.57 19.76 -22.60
CA ALA A 190 -3.59 19.59 -24.05
C ALA A 190 -4.54 20.59 -24.71
N ASP A 191 -5.76 20.74 -24.19
CA ASP A 191 -6.75 21.71 -24.70
C ASP A 191 -6.25 23.15 -24.64
N ALA A 192 -5.57 23.51 -23.55
CA ALA A 192 -5.00 24.85 -23.38
C ALA A 192 -3.83 25.09 -24.36
N VAL A 193 -2.96 24.10 -24.58
CA VAL A 193 -1.90 24.17 -25.59
C VAL A 193 -2.47 24.29 -27.00
N MET A 194 -3.52 23.52 -27.32
CA MET A 194 -4.20 23.59 -28.61
C MET A 194 -4.87 24.95 -28.85
N ARG A 195 -5.49 25.53 -27.81
CA ARG A 195 -6.07 26.88 -27.87
C ARG A 195 -5.01 27.94 -28.06
N ALA A 196 -3.89 27.82 -27.35
CA ALA A 196 -2.76 28.73 -27.49
C ALA A 196 -2.16 28.64 -28.90
N ALA A 197 -2.06 27.44 -29.47
CA ALA A 197 -1.60 27.22 -30.84
C ALA A 197 -2.56 27.85 -31.87
N ALA A 198 -3.86 27.65 -31.69
CA ALA A 198 -4.89 28.24 -32.55
C ALA A 198 -4.90 29.78 -32.52
N ASN A 199 -4.62 30.36 -31.34
CA ASN A 199 -4.53 31.80 -31.15
C ASN A 199 -3.17 32.39 -31.57
N GLY A 200 -2.23 31.57 -32.05
CA GLY A 200 -0.87 32.01 -32.41
C GLY A 200 -0.04 32.50 -31.22
N GLY A 201 -0.37 32.04 -30.00
CA GLY A 201 0.25 32.46 -28.75
C GLY A 201 1.45 31.62 -28.31
N LEU A 202 1.87 30.64 -29.11
CA LEU A 202 3.10 29.87 -28.88
C LEU A 202 4.27 30.60 -29.52
N ASP A 203 5.15 31.17 -28.70
CA ASP A 203 6.46 31.66 -29.16
C ASP A 203 7.41 30.47 -29.21
N LEU A 204 8.07 30.27 -30.36
CA LEU A 204 9.14 29.29 -30.49
C LEU A 204 10.43 29.94 -29.97
N VAL A 205 10.86 29.52 -28.79
CA VAL A 205 12.12 29.98 -28.18
C VAL A 205 13.19 28.93 -28.47
N GLU A 206 14.27 29.32 -29.13
CA GLU A 206 15.46 28.47 -29.30
C GLU A 206 16.20 28.42 -27.96
N GLY A 207 16.26 27.23 -27.34
CA GLY A 207 17.03 26.99 -26.12
C GLY A 207 18.54 27.09 -26.38
N GLU A 208 19.32 27.15 -25.30
CA GLU A 208 20.79 27.24 -25.36
C GLU A 208 21.45 26.08 -26.12
N ASP A 209 20.75 24.95 -26.23
CA ASP A 209 21.17 23.74 -26.95
C ASP A 209 20.64 23.65 -28.40
N GLY A 210 19.97 24.69 -28.92
CA GLY A 210 19.41 24.72 -30.28
C GLY A 210 18.07 23.98 -30.44
N GLU A 211 17.47 23.50 -29.35
CA GLU A 211 16.13 22.91 -29.36
C GLU A 211 15.04 24.00 -29.33
N LEU A 212 14.08 23.96 -30.26
CA LEU A 212 12.95 24.90 -30.27
C LEU A 212 11.88 24.45 -29.26
N ILE A 213 11.74 25.23 -28.18
CA ILE A 213 10.74 25.01 -27.13
C ILE A 213 9.57 25.96 -27.40
N ALA A 214 8.37 25.40 -27.59
CA ALA A 214 7.15 26.20 -27.68
C ALA A 214 6.76 26.69 -26.27
N VAL A 215 7.01 27.95 -25.99
CA VAL A 215 6.67 28.60 -24.72
C VAL A 215 5.39 29.41 -24.90
N ASP A 216 4.38 29.10 -24.09
CA ASP A 216 3.15 29.88 -24.02
C ASP A 216 3.40 31.18 -23.25
N LYS A 217 3.47 32.30 -23.96
CA LYS A 217 3.75 33.62 -23.40
C LYS A 217 2.52 34.31 -22.80
N ASN A 218 1.34 33.95 -23.31
CA ASN A 218 0.06 34.51 -22.88
C ASN A 218 -0.47 33.82 -21.61
N GLY A 219 0.19 32.73 -21.18
CA GLY A 219 -0.14 32.05 -19.94
C GLY A 219 -1.50 31.40 -19.97
N THR A 220 -1.90 30.84 -21.12
CA THR A 220 -3.19 30.20 -21.34
C THR A 220 -3.39 28.98 -20.43
N PHE A 221 -2.34 28.19 -20.20
CA PHE A 221 -2.37 27.10 -19.20
C PHE A 221 -1.67 27.48 -17.90
N TYR A 222 -0.45 28.00 -18.01
CA TYR A 222 0.32 28.48 -16.87
C TYR A 222 0.07 29.98 -16.71
N SER A 223 -0.94 30.31 -15.89
CA SER A 223 -1.39 31.69 -15.69
C SER A 223 -0.25 32.62 -15.27
N THR A 224 -0.02 33.67 -16.06
CA THR A 224 0.87 34.79 -15.70
C THR A 224 0.07 35.86 -14.95
N ALA A 225 0.75 36.81 -14.31
CA ALA A 225 0.11 37.86 -13.50
C ALA A 225 -0.95 38.68 -14.26
N ASP A 226 -0.80 38.77 -15.59
CA ASP A 226 -1.68 39.54 -16.48
C ASP A 226 -2.74 38.65 -17.19
N SER A 227 -2.78 37.35 -16.91
CA SER A 227 -3.74 36.43 -17.53
C SER A 227 -5.14 36.53 -16.90
N ILE A 228 -6.19 36.58 -17.75
CA ILE A 228 -7.60 36.75 -17.33
C ILE A 228 -8.40 35.43 -17.46
N ASP A 229 -7.80 34.35 -17.98
CA ASP A 229 -8.50 33.11 -18.34
C ASP A 229 -9.22 32.44 -17.13
N PHE A 230 -8.76 32.69 -15.90
CA PHE A 230 -9.43 32.21 -14.68
C PHE A 230 -10.90 32.69 -14.58
N ALA A 231 -11.22 33.87 -15.11
CA ALA A 231 -12.55 34.46 -15.01
C ALA A 231 -13.59 33.75 -15.90
N GLN A 232 -13.13 33.03 -16.92
CA GLN A 232 -13.99 32.28 -17.86
C GLN A 232 -14.10 30.79 -17.51
N ASN A 233 -13.38 30.31 -16.49
CA ASN A 233 -13.42 28.92 -16.09
C ASN A 233 -14.79 28.55 -15.48
N ARG A 234 -15.51 27.64 -16.15
CA ARG A 234 -16.75 27.04 -15.65
C ARG A 234 -16.47 25.58 -15.30
N PRO A 235 -16.27 25.24 -14.02
CA PRO A 235 -15.98 23.87 -13.63
C PRO A 235 -17.17 22.96 -13.92
N ASP A 236 -16.87 21.69 -14.19
CA ASP A 236 -17.90 20.68 -14.37
C ASP A 236 -18.73 20.49 -13.10
N ARG A 237 -20.01 20.16 -13.26
CA ARG A 237 -20.95 19.96 -12.16
C ARG A 237 -20.47 18.86 -11.22
N ALA A 238 -19.90 17.78 -11.75
CA ALA A 238 -19.36 16.69 -10.93
C ALA A 238 -18.20 17.15 -10.03
N ALA A 239 -17.36 18.08 -10.50
CA ALA A 239 -16.29 18.65 -9.70
C ALA A 239 -16.82 19.52 -8.55
N VAL A 240 -17.88 20.31 -8.82
CA VAL A 240 -18.57 21.10 -7.79
C VAL A 240 -19.23 20.20 -6.75
N ASP A 241 -19.92 19.13 -7.18
CA ASP A 241 -20.58 18.20 -6.27
C ASP A 241 -19.57 17.47 -5.35
N ARG A 242 -18.38 17.11 -5.87
CA ARG A 242 -17.26 16.57 -5.05
C ARG A 242 -16.80 17.56 -3.98
N LEU A 243 -16.62 18.83 -4.35
CA LEU A 243 -16.24 19.88 -3.40
C LEU A 243 -17.29 20.05 -2.29
N VAL A 244 -18.58 20.10 -2.66
CA VAL A 244 -19.68 20.23 -1.71
C VAL A 244 -19.73 19.03 -0.76
N ALA A 245 -19.57 17.81 -1.28
CA ALA A 245 -19.54 16.60 -0.46
C ALA A 245 -18.37 16.63 0.55
N ASP A 246 -17.20 17.14 0.15
CA ASP A 246 -16.07 17.27 1.06
C ASP A 246 -16.26 18.34 2.14
N LEU A 247 -16.93 19.46 1.81
CA LEU A 247 -17.31 20.48 2.78
C LEU A 247 -18.31 19.92 3.81
N GLN A 248 -19.37 19.24 3.34
CA GLN A 248 -20.36 18.60 4.21
C GLN A 248 -19.71 17.57 5.14
N LYS A 249 -18.85 16.70 4.60
CA LYS A 249 -18.12 15.72 5.41
C LYS A 249 -17.20 16.37 6.44
N ALA A 250 -16.57 17.51 6.12
CA ALA A 250 -15.77 18.24 7.09
C ALA A 250 -16.63 18.82 8.23
N GLU A 251 -17.82 19.33 7.93
CA GLU A 251 -18.79 19.79 8.93
C GLU A 251 -19.31 18.65 9.81
N GLU A 252 -19.68 17.52 9.22
CA GLU A 252 -20.12 16.33 9.95
C GLU A 252 -19.07 15.85 10.95
N ILE A 253 -17.80 15.76 10.53
CA ILE A 253 -16.71 15.37 11.42
C ILE A 253 -16.57 16.38 12.57
N ARG A 254 -16.70 17.68 12.30
CA ARG A 254 -16.63 18.73 13.32
C ARG A 254 -17.80 18.64 14.31
N LEU A 255 -19.01 18.42 13.81
CA LEU A 255 -20.22 18.27 14.62
C LEU A 255 -20.18 16.99 15.46
N LYS A 256 -19.73 15.87 14.89
CA LYS A 256 -19.53 14.60 15.60
C LYS A 256 -18.54 14.76 16.76
N LYS A 257 -17.36 15.32 16.51
CA LYS A 257 -16.36 15.61 17.56
C LYS A 257 -16.85 16.60 18.62
N ARG A 258 -17.78 17.50 18.27
CA ARG A 258 -18.43 18.39 19.25
C ARG A 258 -19.43 17.62 20.11
N ARG A 259 -20.21 16.73 19.50
CA ARG A 259 -21.19 15.88 20.17
C ARG A 259 -20.52 14.90 21.13
N GLU A 260 -19.49 14.19 20.69
CA GLU A 260 -18.70 13.26 21.51
C GLU A 260 -18.13 13.93 22.77
N ARG A 261 -17.64 15.16 22.65
CA ARG A 261 -17.16 15.95 23.81
C ARG A 261 -18.27 16.41 24.76
N GLY A 262 -19.52 16.42 24.31
CA GLY A 262 -20.68 16.84 25.11
C GLY A 262 -21.47 15.69 25.73
N LEU A 263 -21.29 14.46 25.24
CA LEU A 263 -22.06 13.28 25.63
C LEU A 263 -21.38 12.41 26.70
N GLY A 264 -20.08 12.59 26.93
CA GLY A 264 -19.25 11.64 27.68
C GLY A 264 -19.25 11.77 29.21
N ASP A 265 -20.40 11.90 29.88
CA ASP A 265 -20.48 11.68 31.34
C ASP A 265 -21.94 11.35 31.70
N GLU A 266 -22.37 10.12 31.46
CA GLU A 266 -23.60 9.55 32.04
C GLU A 266 -23.33 8.82 33.36
N ASP A 267 -22.07 8.46 33.64
CA ASP A 267 -21.66 7.70 34.83
C ASP A 267 -21.14 8.59 35.99
N ALA A 268 -21.05 9.91 35.80
CA ALA A 268 -20.57 10.84 36.82
C ALA A 268 -21.72 11.36 37.68
N ASP A 269 -21.50 11.46 39.01
CA ASP A 269 -22.47 12.01 39.96
C ASP A 269 -23.03 13.35 39.47
N VAL A 270 -24.36 13.42 39.37
CA VAL A 270 -25.06 14.59 38.84
C VAL A 270 -24.98 15.74 39.85
N THR A 271 -23.92 16.55 39.74
CA THR A 271 -23.67 17.75 40.57
C THR A 271 -24.38 19.00 40.05
N TYR A 272 -25.28 18.88 39.06
CA TYR A 272 -25.91 20.01 38.37
C TYR A 272 -27.43 19.84 38.26
N ILE A 273 -28.16 20.95 38.35
CA ILE A 273 -29.63 21.00 38.25
C ILE A 273 -30.09 21.28 36.79
N ASN A 274 -29.28 21.98 36.00
CA ASN A 274 -29.59 22.30 34.59
C ASN A 274 -28.32 22.24 33.70
N ASP A 275 -28.49 22.23 32.38
CA ASP A 275 -27.37 22.14 31.42
C ASP A 275 -26.41 23.34 31.49
N LYS A 276 -26.92 24.53 31.81
CA LYS A 276 -26.08 25.73 31.97
C LYS A 276 -25.20 25.60 33.22
N ASN A 277 -25.73 25.04 34.30
CA ASN A 277 -25.07 24.72 35.55
C ASN A 277 -24.06 23.59 35.32
N LYS A 278 -24.38 22.56 34.53
CA LYS A 278 -23.41 21.54 34.08
C LYS A 278 -22.18 22.17 33.41
N ARG A 279 -22.41 23.05 32.43
CA ARG A 279 -21.33 23.75 31.71
C ARG A 279 -20.53 24.67 32.65
N PHE A 280 -21.19 25.31 33.61
CA PHE A 280 -20.56 26.15 34.61
C PHE A 280 -19.68 25.33 35.58
N ASN A 281 -20.21 24.23 36.13
CA ASN A 281 -19.46 23.31 36.98
C ASN A 281 -18.29 22.68 36.23
N GLN A 282 -18.46 22.30 34.96
CA GLN A 282 -17.36 21.84 34.10
C GLN A 282 -16.30 22.93 33.88
N LYS A 283 -16.71 24.20 33.72
CA LYS A 283 -15.77 25.32 33.65
C LYS A 283 -15.00 25.46 34.97
N LEU A 284 -15.68 25.43 36.11
CA LEU A 284 -15.03 25.50 37.43
C LEU A 284 -14.09 24.32 37.66
N ALA A 285 -14.50 23.10 37.31
CA ALA A 285 -13.69 21.89 37.42
C ALA A 285 -12.36 22.01 36.68
N ARG A 286 -12.36 22.60 35.48
CA ARG A 286 -11.14 22.83 34.68
C ARG A 286 -10.13 23.76 35.35
N PHE A 287 -10.58 24.75 36.12
CA PHE A 287 -9.70 25.74 36.74
C PHE A 287 -9.35 25.40 38.20
N TYR A 288 -10.33 24.96 39.00
CA TYR A 288 -10.21 24.91 40.45
C TYR A 288 -9.99 23.51 41.04
N ASN A 289 -10.32 22.42 40.32
CA ASN A 289 -10.07 21.06 40.84
C ASN A 289 -8.57 20.80 41.05
N LYS A 290 -7.70 21.44 40.25
CA LYS A 290 -6.24 21.36 40.39
C LYS A 290 -5.73 21.96 41.70
N VAL A 291 -6.44 22.95 42.27
CA VAL A 291 -6.05 23.64 43.51
C VAL A 291 -6.73 23.01 44.73
N ARG A 292 -7.94 22.46 44.54
CA ARG A 292 -8.78 21.93 45.62
C ARG A 292 -8.31 20.58 46.16
N LEU A 293 -7.64 19.76 45.36
CA LEU A 293 -7.13 18.46 45.80
C LEU A 293 -5.72 18.65 46.36
N PRO A 294 -5.47 18.43 47.67
CA PRO A 294 -4.11 18.30 48.15
C PRO A 294 -3.46 17.13 47.40
N LYS A 295 -2.24 17.34 46.89
CA LYS A 295 -1.40 16.24 46.41
C LYS A 295 -1.16 15.33 47.60
N ILE A 296 -1.91 14.23 47.67
CA ILE A 296 -1.56 13.12 48.55
C ILE A 296 -0.51 12.36 47.75
N ASP A 297 0.76 12.70 48.01
CA ASP A 297 1.89 11.93 47.50
C ASP A 297 1.91 10.61 48.30
N LEU A 298 1.57 9.50 47.62
CA LEU A 298 1.74 8.12 48.06
C LEU A 298 2.86 7.47 47.23
#